data_AF-A0A251TGT1-F1
#
_entry.id   AF-A0A251TGT1-F1
#
_cell.length_a   1.000
_cell.length_b   1.000
_cell.length_c   1.000
_cell.angle_alpha   90.00
_cell.angle_beta   90.00
_cell.angle_gamma   90.00
#
_symmetry.space_group_name_H-M   'P 1'
#
loop_
_entity.id
_entity.type
_entity.pdbx_description
1 polymer ?
#
loop_
_entity_poly.entity_id
_entity_poly.type
_entity_poly.pdbx_seq_one_letter_code
_entity_poly.pdbx_strand_id
1 'polypeptide(L)'
;MNYNHPSLSLMFPVTLVLLLLIPIQTLSATRPGFVYTRNRGRCTPQYWSSRREAWPRMIPQGSTVSKVFGSRAYERYRYDLTLLEATSRNDDGENVFARLVKESTAALINSYTRTGYPYSAWEVKTAVIQGLVSDEAAAIHAQRFYDANMACS
;
A
#
# COMPACT_ATOMS: atom_id res chain seq x y z
N MET A 1 -5.42 -16.70 91.76
CA MET A 1 -6.09 -15.55 91.10
C MET A 1 -5.05 -14.44 90.92
N ASN A 2 -5.16 -13.72 89.80
CA ASN A 2 -4.33 -12.63 89.29
C ASN A 2 -3.02 -13.00 88.55
N TYR A 3 -3.09 -12.94 87.22
CA TYR A 3 -2.01 -12.39 86.41
C TYR A 3 -2.58 -11.35 85.44
N ASN A 4 -1.97 -10.18 85.45
CA ASN A 4 -2.36 -8.97 84.73
C ASN A 4 -2.21 -9.13 83.21
N HIS A 5 -3.19 -8.64 82.45
CA HIS A 5 -3.12 -8.48 81.00
C HIS A 5 -2.25 -7.25 80.63
N PRO A 6 -1.25 -7.39 79.74
CA PRO A 6 -0.65 -6.23 79.10
C PRO A 6 -1.60 -5.64 78.05
N SER A 7 -1.62 -4.32 78.02
CA SER A 7 -2.51 -3.41 77.34
C SER A 7 -2.47 -3.51 75.81
N LEU A 8 -3.64 -3.73 75.20
CA LEU A 8 -3.91 -3.83 73.76
C LEU A 8 -3.69 -2.52 72.96
N SER A 9 -3.06 -1.50 73.55
CA SER A 9 -3.09 -0.11 73.07
C SER A 9 -1.95 0.28 72.10
N LEU A 10 -0.94 -0.58 71.93
CA LEU A 10 0.25 -0.29 71.12
C LEU A 10 0.28 -0.98 69.74
N MET A 11 -0.72 -1.81 69.40
CA MET A 11 -0.75 -2.58 68.15
C MET A 11 -1.40 -1.84 66.97
N PHE A 12 -2.21 -0.81 67.24
CA PHE A 12 -2.92 -0.04 66.21
C PHE A 12 -2.05 0.96 65.41
N PRO A 13 -1.07 1.69 65.98
CA PRO A 13 -0.32 2.67 65.18
C PRO A 13 0.70 1.98 64.24
N VAL A 14 1.19 0.80 64.62
CA VAL A 14 2.18 0.03 63.84
C VAL A 14 1.57 -0.56 62.58
N THR A 15 0.30 -0.99 62.64
CA THR A 15 -0.43 -1.54 61.48
C THR A 15 -0.80 -0.46 60.46
N LEU A 16 -1.08 0.77 60.90
CA LEU A 16 -1.39 1.90 60.00
C LEU A 16 -0.14 2.37 59.23
N VAL A 17 1.03 2.39 59.88
CA VAL A 17 2.30 2.82 59.24
C VAL A 17 2.76 1.81 58.17
N LEU A 18 2.50 0.52 58.35
CA LEU A 18 2.89 -0.51 57.38
C LEU A 18 2.08 -0.46 56.07
N LEU A 19 0.83 0.01 56.13
CA LEU A 19 -0.04 0.16 54.95
C LEU A 19 0.32 1.38 54.08
N LEU A 20 1.05 2.35 54.62
CA LEU A 20 1.48 3.56 53.89
C LEU A 20 2.78 3.38 53.09
N LEU A 21 3.45 2.23 53.21
CA LEU A 21 4.71 1.92 52.53
C LEU A 21 4.54 1.15 51.21
N ILE A 22 3.31 0.97 50.72
CA ILE A 22 3.08 0.27 49.45
C ILE A 22 3.43 1.22 48.29
N PRO A 23 4.42 0.90 47.42
CA PRO A 23 4.72 1.71 46.26
C PRO A 23 3.57 1.63 45.26
N ILE A 24 3.05 2.79 44.83
CA ILE A 24 2.10 2.90 43.74
C ILE A 24 2.83 2.47 42.46
N GLN A 25 2.56 1.26 41.99
CA GLN A 25 3.02 0.84 40.67
C GLN A 25 2.19 1.61 39.63
N THR A 26 2.79 2.61 39.01
CA THR A 26 2.23 3.21 37.79
C THR A 26 2.29 2.15 36.70
N LEU A 27 1.15 1.48 36.44
CA LEU A 27 1.00 0.72 35.20
C LEU A 27 1.14 1.71 34.06
N SER A 28 2.32 1.75 33.46
CA SER A 28 2.51 2.41 32.18
C SER A 28 1.61 1.66 31.19
N ALA A 29 0.44 2.23 30.93
CA ALA A 29 -0.47 1.77 29.91
C ALA A 29 0.27 1.89 28.58
N THR A 30 0.99 0.83 28.22
CA THR A 30 1.64 0.68 26.93
C THR A 30 0.52 0.59 25.92
N ARG A 31 0.08 1.75 25.43
CA ARG A 31 -0.86 1.82 24.31
C ARG A 31 -0.16 1.07 23.16
N PRO A 32 -0.77 0.02 22.58
CA PRO A 32 -0.23 -0.55 21.37
C PRO A 32 -0.24 0.55 20.32
N GLY A 33 0.94 1.12 20.03
CA GLY A 33 1.11 1.95 18.87
C GLY A 33 0.87 1.04 17.68
N PHE A 34 -0.25 1.21 16.98
CA PHE A 34 -0.44 0.60 15.68
C PHE A 34 0.64 1.18 14.77
N VAL A 35 1.71 0.42 14.55
CA VAL A 35 2.65 0.72 13.48
C VAL A 35 1.87 0.47 12.20
N TYR A 36 1.33 1.53 11.61
CA TYR A 36 0.79 1.48 10.27
C TYR A 36 1.97 1.31 9.30
N THR A 37 2.52 0.10 9.23
CA THR A 37 3.36 -0.29 8.11
C THR A 37 2.43 -0.36 6.91
N ARG A 38 2.24 0.77 6.23
CA ARG A 38 1.66 0.74 4.89
C ARG A 38 2.67 -0.01 4.04
N ASN A 39 2.53 -1.34 3.94
CA ASN A 39 3.25 -2.13 2.97
C ASN A 39 2.90 -1.52 1.62
N ARG A 40 3.76 -0.62 1.12
CA ARG A 40 3.62 -0.07 -0.22
C ARG A 40 3.90 -1.26 -1.13
N GLY A 41 2.83 -1.81 -1.72
CA GLY A 41 2.89 -3.01 -2.54
C GLY A 41 3.98 -2.87 -3.61
N ARG A 42 4.79 -3.92 -3.76
CA ARG A 42 5.92 -3.99 -4.71
C ARG A 42 5.48 -4.09 -6.19
N CYS A 43 4.18 -3.98 -6.41
CA CYS A 43 3.54 -4.13 -7.70
C CYS A 43 2.81 -2.84 -8.14
N THR A 44 2.90 -1.78 -7.34
CA THR A 44 2.20 -0.51 -7.60
C THR A 44 2.92 0.37 -8.63
N PRO A 45 2.22 1.28 -9.33
CA PRO A 45 2.87 2.28 -10.19
C PRO A 45 3.96 3.08 -9.45
N GLN A 46 3.72 3.42 -8.18
CA GLN A 46 4.67 4.14 -7.33
C GLN A 46 5.93 3.32 -7.04
N TYR A 47 5.81 2.00 -6.89
CA TYR A 47 6.97 1.14 -6.72
C TYR A 47 7.81 1.10 -8.00
N TRP A 48 7.18 0.90 -9.16
CA TRP A 48 7.89 0.82 -10.44
C TRP A 48 8.54 2.14 -10.87
N SER A 49 7.89 3.27 -10.60
CA SER A 49 8.45 4.61 -10.84
C SER A 49 9.61 4.95 -9.89
N SER A 50 9.70 4.31 -8.71
CA SER A 50 10.82 4.51 -7.78
C SER A 50 12.16 3.97 -8.27
N ARG A 51 12.16 3.19 -9.37
CA ARG A 51 13.35 2.58 -10.00
C ARG A 51 14.20 1.70 -9.07
N ARG A 52 13.62 1.22 -7.97
CA ARG A 52 14.29 0.33 -7.01
C ARG A 52 14.50 -1.09 -7.55
N GLU A 53 13.68 -1.50 -8.52
CA GLU A 53 13.75 -2.81 -9.17
C GLU A 53 13.91 -2.61 -10.68
N ALA A 54 14.76 -3.44 -11.30
CA ALA A 54 14.95 -3.42 -12.74
C ALA A 54 13.68 -3.88 -13.45
N TRP A 55 13.33 -3.18 -14.53
CA TRP A 55 12.19 -3.56 -15.36
C TRP A 55 12.55 -4.78 -16.23
N PRO A 56 11.56 -5.62 -16.60
CA PRO A 56 11.80 -6.76 -17.47
C PRO A 56 12.32 -6.29 -18.84
N ARG A 57 13.27 -7.01 -19.43
CA ARG A 57 13.91 -6.63 -20.72
C ARG A 57 12.91 -6.44 -21.86
N MET A 58 11.80 -7.18 -21.83
CA MET A 58 10.70 -7.08 -22.81
C MET A 58 10.00 -5.72 -22.79
N ILE A 59 10.08 -4.99 -21.66
CA ILE A 59 9.45 -3.69 -21.46
C ILE A 59 10.46 -2.73 -20.85
N PRO A 60 11.32 -2.11 -21.68
CA PRO A 60 12.20 -1.04 -21.23
C PRO A 60 11.42 0.19 -20.75
N GLN A 61 11.90 0.82 -19.68
CA GLN A 61 11.32 2.03 -19.06
C GLN A 61 11.06 3.16 -20.06
N GLY A 62 12.00 3.39 -20.98
CA GLY A 62 11.92 4.44 -22.01
C GLY A 62 11.08 4.08 -23.23
N SER A 63 10.43 2.91 -23.25
CA SER A 63 9.51 2.59 -24.34
C SER A 63 8.31 3.53 -24.29
N THR A 64 7.87 4.00 -25.45
CA THR A 64 6.65 4.81 -25.53
C THR A 64 5.42 3.95 -25.31
N VAL A 65 4.38 4.56 -24.74
CA VAL A 65 3.06 3.93 -24.54
C VAL A 65 2.51 3.40 -25.86
N SER A 66 2.62 4.17 -26.94
CA SER A 66 2.16 3.76 -28.26
C SER A 66 2.90 2.56 -28.84
N LYS A 67 4.21 2.43 -28.58
CA LYS A 67 5.00 1.27 -29.02
C LYS A 67 4.56 -0.01 -28.30
N VAL A 68 4.09 0.11 -27.05
CA VAL A 68 3.79 -1.03 -26.19
C VAL A 68 2.32 -1.46 -26.30
N PHE A 69 1.41 -0.49 -26.35
CA PHE A 69 -0.05 -0.69 -26.37
C PHE A 69 -0.69 -0.48 -27.76
N GLY A 70 0.10 -0.07 -28.75
CA GLY A 70 -0.36 0.10 -30.12
C GLY A 70 -0.77 1.54 -30.48
N SER A 71 -1.04 1.77 -31.76
CA SER A 71 -1.29 3.09 -32.34
C SER A 71 -2.53 3.79 -31.77
N ARG A 72 -3.54 3.06 -31.30
CA ARG A 72 -4.76 3.65 -30.69
C ARG A 72 -4.44 4.51 -29.47
N ALA A 73 -3.31 4.27 -28.81
CA ALA A 73 -2.80 5.12 -27.74
C ALA A 73 -2.60 6.59 -28.17
N TYR A 74 -2.33 6.86 -29.45
CA TYR A 74 -2.15 8.22 -29.97
C TYR A 74 -3.43 9.06 -29.92
N GLU A 75 -4.59 8.44 -29.86
CA GLU A 75 -5.86 9.16 -29.74
C GLU A 75 -5.98 9.88 -28.40
N ARG A 76 -5.27 9.42 -27.36
CA ARG A 76 -5.42 9.90 -25.97
C ARG A 76 -4.14 10.37 -25.31
N TYR A 77 -2.97 9.90 -25.77
CA TYR A 77 -1.69 10.18 -25.13
C TYR A 77 -0.73 10.90 -26.08
N ARG A 78 0.18 11.67 -25.49
CA ARG A 78 1.32 12.26 -26.19
C ARG A 78 2.19 11.17 -26.82
N TYR A 79 2.72 11.45 -28.00
CA TYR A 79 3.49 10.48 -28.80
C TYR A 79 4.76 9.96 -28.10
N ASP A 80 5.37 10.82 -27.29
CA ASP A 80 6.61 10.60 -26.56
C ASP A 80 6.38 10.19 -25.10
N LEU A 81 5.12 9.99 -24.67
CA LEU A 81 4.83 9.52 -23.33
C LEU A 81 5.47 8.14 -23.13
N THR A 82 6.44 8.08 -22.23
CA THR A 82 7.13 6.83 -21.87
C THR A 82 6.36 6.06 -20.80
N LEU A 83 6.62 4.76 -20.70
CA LEU A 83 6.05 3.94 -19.64
C LEU A 83 6.47 4.39 -18.24
N LEU A 84 7.73 4.83 -18.08
CA LEU A 84 8.21 5.35 -16.81
C LEU A 84 7.48 6.62 -16.38
N GLU A 85 7.29 7.56 -17.30
CA GLU A 85 6.46 8.74 -17.06
C GLU A 85 5.01 8.34 -16.74
N ALA A 86 4.45 7.36 -17.47
CA ALA A 86 3.10 6.84 -17.22
C ALA A 86 2.92 6.33 -15.78
N THR A 87 3.89 5.59 -15.23
CA THR A 87 3.85 5.11 -13.83
C THR A 87 3.99 6.23 -12.79
N SER A 88 4.49 7.40 -13.20
CA SER A 88 4.77 8.55 -12.33
C SER A 88 3.72 9.65 -12.42
N ARG A 89 2.67 9.47 -13.24
CA ARG A 89 1.61 10.47 -13.45
C ARG A 89 0.88 10.80 -12.16
N ASN A 90 0.49 12.06 -12.01
CA ASN A 90 -0.24 12.61 -10.87
C ASN A 90 -1.60 13.22 -11.27
N ASP A 91 -1.92 13.27 -12.56
CA ASP A 91 -3.19 13.76 -13.10
C ASP A 91 -4.28 12.68 -13.18
N ASP A 92 -4.03 11.50 -12.60
CA ASP A 92 -4.89 10.32 -12.63
C ASP A 92 -6.15 10.42 -11.73
N GLY A 93 -6.25 11.47 -10.91
CA GLY A 93 -7.45 11.74 -10.11
C GLY A 93 -8.60 12.34 -10.92
N GLU A 94 -8.28 13.15 -11.92
CA GLU A 94 -9.26 13.83 -12.78
C GLU A 94 -9.34 13.19 -14.17
N ASN A 95 -8.23 12.62 -14.65
CA ASN A 95 -8.15 12.02 -15.98
C ASN A 95 -8.17 10.49 -15.91
N VAL A 96 -9.32 9.90 -16.29
CA VAL A 96 -9.51 8.44 -16.30
C VAL A 96 -8.55 7.71 -17.25
N PHE A 97 -8.14 8.33 -18.36
CA PHE A 97 -7.16 7.74 -19.27
C PHE A 97 -5.74 7.79 -18.71
N ALA A 98 -5.41 8.84 -17.94
CA ALA A 98 -4.16 8.90 -17.19
C ALA A 98 -4.11 7.77 -16.15
N ARG A 99 -5.22 7.52 -15.45
CA ARG A 99 -5.34 6.39 -14.51
C ARG A 99 -5.22 5.04 -15.23
N LEU A 100 -5.89 4.85 -16.36
CA LEU A 100 -5.80 3.65 -17.17
C LEU A 100 -4.35 3.32 -17.54
N VAL A 101 -3.62 4.25 -18.16
CA VAL A 101 -2.24 3.97 -18.60
C VAL A 101 -1.29 3.77 -17.43
N LYS A 102 -1.48 4.51 -16.33
CA LYS A 102 -0.67 4.38 -15.11
C LYS A 102 -0.80 2.98 -14.50
N GLU A 103 -2.03 2.54 -14.24
CA GLU A 103 -2.28 1.23 -13.63
C GLU A 103 -1.97 0.08 -14.58
N SER A 104 -2.29 0.22 -15.86
CA SER A 104 -2.00 -0.80 -16.88
C SER A 104 -0.50 -0.97 -17.10
N THR A 105 0.30 0.10 -17.00
CA THR A 105 1.75 -0.01 -17.11
C THR A 105 2.33 -0.83 -15.96
N ALA A 106 1.89 -0.58 -14.73
CA ALA A 106 2.29 -1.40 -13.58
C ALA A 106 1.81 -2.86 -13.73
N ALA A 107 0.55 -3.07 -14.11
CA ALA A 107 -0.01 -4.39 -14.34
C ALA A 107 0.76 -5.16 -15.43
N LEU A 108 1.15 -4.47 -16.50
CA LEU A 108 1.93 -5.07 -17.57
C LEU A 108 3.30 -5.51 -17.07
N ILE A 109 4.00 -4.68 -16.29
CA ILE A 109 5.28 -5.08 -15.68
C ILE A 109 5.09 -6.29 -14.76
N ASN A 110 4.07 -6.26 -13.89
CA ASN A 110 3.77 -7.34 -12.97
C ASN A 110 3.48 -8.66 -13.69
N SER A 111 2.76 -8.61 -14.82
CA SER A 111 2.46 -9.80 -15.63
C SER A 111 3.71 -10.54 -16.15
N TYR A 112 4.86 -9.86 -16.23
CA TYR A 112 6.14 -10.48 -16.60
C TYR A 112 7.02 -10.86 -15.41
N THR A 113 6.86 -10.20 -14.26
CA THR A 113 7.83 -10.27 -13.15
C THR A 113 7.29 -10.93 -11.89
N ARG A 114 5.97 -11.01 -11.73
CA ARG A 114 5.32 -11.48 -10.51
C ARG A 114 4.62 -12.80 -10.79
N THR A 115 5.08 -13.86 -10.13
CA THR A 115 4.43 -15.17 -10.18
C THR A 115 3.02 -15.08 -9.57
N GLY A 116 2.01 -15.64 -10.25
CA GLY A 116 0.64 -15.62 -9.77
C GLY A 116 -0.10 -14.29 -9.97
N TYR A 117 0.48 -13.34 -10.69
CA TYR A 117 -0.25 -12.13 -11.09
C TYR A 117 -1.48 -12.52 -11.96
N PRO A 118 -2.67 -11.97 -11.70
CA PRO A 118 -3.92 -12.49 -12.25
C PRO A 118 -4.14 -12.19 -13.74
N TYR A 119 -3.29 -11.36 -14.35
CA TYR A 119 -3.39 -10.99 -15.76
C TYR A 119 -2.11 -11.35 -16.50
N SER A 120 -2.25 -11.96 -17.67
CA SER A 120 -1.19 -12.08 -18.66
C SER A 120 -0.91 -10.74 -19.35
N ALA A 121 0.28 -10.61 -19.93
CA ALA A 121 0.65 -9.39 -20.66
C ALA A 121 -0.26 -9.09 -21.86
N TRP A 122 -0.80 -10.14 -22.50
CA TRP A 122 -1.77 -9.99 -23.60
C TRP A 122 -3.08 -9.39 -23.10
N GLU A 123 -3.65 -9.93 -22.02
CA GLU A 123 -4.89 -9.41 -21.42
C GLU A 123 -4.76 -7.95 -21.01
N VAL A 124 -3.61 -7.56 -20.43
CA VAL A 124 -3.35 -6.16 -20.09
C VAL A 124 -3.37 -5.27 -21.33
N LYS A 125 -2.71 -5.66 -22.42
CA LYS A 125 -2.68 -4.89 -23.66
C LYS A 125 -4.07 -4.79 -24.30
N THR A 126 -4.82 -5.89 -24.36
CA THR A 126 -6.19 -5.91 -24.90
C THR A 126 -7.12 -5.01 -24.09
N ALA A 127 -7.05 -5.08 -22.77
CA ALA A 127 -7.85 -4.25 -21.88
C ALA A 127 -7.56 -2.75 -22.04
N VAL A 128 -6.30 -2.36 -22.29
CA VAL A 128 -5.99 -0.95 -22.59
C VAL A 128 -6.68 -0.52 -23.89
N ILE A 129 -6.60 -1.32 -24.95
CA ILE A 129 -7.25 -1.01 -26.23
C ILE A 129 -8.77 -0.87 -26.07
N GLN A 130 -9.38 -1.76 -25.27
CA GLN A 130 -10.81 -1.70 -24.92
C GLN A 130 -11.13 -0.46 -24.08
N GLY A 131 -10.30 -0.14 -23.09
CA GLY A 131 -10.44 1.04 -22.24
C GLY A 131 -10.37 2.36 -23.02
N LEU A 132 -9.62 2.43 -24.11
CA LEU A 132 -9.51 3.63 -24.94
C LEU A 132 -10.81 3.98 -25.72
N VAL A 133 -11.83 3.12 -25.69
CA VAL A 133 -13.10 3.35 -26.39
C VAL A 133 -13.98 4.39 -25.68
N SER A 134 -13.99 4.43 -24.35
CA SER A 134 -14.81 5.36 -23.56
C SER A 134 -14.26 5.59 -22.16
N ASP A 135 -14.69 6.67 -21.52
CA ASP A 135 -14.30 7.01 -20.13
C ASP A 135 -14.71 5.91 -19.15
N GLU A 136 -15.92 5.36 -19.32
CA GLU A 136 -16.46 4.24 -18.55
C GLU A 136 -15.56 3.00 -18.66
N ALA A 137 -15.20 2.61 -19.89
CA ALA A 137 -14.33 1.46 -20.13
C ALA A 137 -12.94 1.69 -19.53
N ALA A 138 -12.38 2.88 -19.70
CA ALA A 138 -11.10 3.26 -19.10
C ALA A 138 -11.15 3.14 -17.57
N ALA A 139 -12.19 3.68 -16.93
CA ALA A 139 -12.36 3.62 -15.49
C ALA A 139 -12.46 2.18 -14.97
N ILE A 140 -13.25 1.32 -15.63
CA ILE A 140 -13.42 -0.09 -15.27
C ILE A 140 -12.09 -0.84 -15.35
N HIS A 141 -11.37 -0.71 -16.48
CA HIS A 141 -10.09 -1.40 -16.65
C HIS A 141 -9.00 -0.84 -15.72
N ALA A 142 -8.95 0.47 -15.52
CA ALA A 142 -8.03 1.10 -14.57
C ALA A 142 -8.27 0.59 -13.14
N GLN A 143 -9.52 0.49 -12.71
CA GLN A 143 -9.87 0.01 -11.38
C GLN A 143 -9.48 -1.46 -11.19
N ARG A 144 -9.75 -2.33 -12.18
CA ARG A 144 -9.35 -3.75 -12.14
C ARG A 144 -7.84 -3.91 -11.99
N PHE A 145 -7.05 -3.13 -12.73
CA PHE A 145 -5.60 -3.16 -12.62
C PHE A 145 -5.10 -2.59 -11.31
N TYR A 146 -5.70 -1.51 -10.81
CA TYR A 146 -5.40 -0.99 -9.48
C TYR A 146 -5.58 -2.07 -8.41
N ASP A 147 -6.72 -2.76 -8.40
CA ASP A 147 -7.02 -3.80 -7.41
C ASP A 147 -6.01 -4.96 -7.47
N ALA A 148 -5.66 -5.41 -8.68
CA ALA A 148 -4.65 -6.45 -8.88
C ALA A 148 -3.23 -6.00 -8.48
N ASN A 149 -2.84 -4.76 -8.81
CA ASN A 149 -1.55 -4.18 -8.42
C ASN A 149 -1.44 -4.07 -6.88
N MET A 150 -2.56 -3.78 -6.21
CA MET A 150 -2.62 -3.68 -4.75
C MET A 150 -2.63 -5.04 -4.05
N ALA A 151 -3.25 -6.06 -4.66
CA ALA A 151 -3.31 -7.42 -4.12
C ALA A 151 -2.03 -8.25 -4.34
N CYS A 152 -1.15 -7.78 -5.23
CA CYS A 152 0.09 -8.45 -5.57
C CYS A 152 1.15 -8.35 -4.45
N SER A 153 1.72 -9.50 -4.07
CA SER A 153 2.73 -9.68 -3.01
C SER A 153 4.14 -9.78 -3.56
#